data_AF-A0A1V5YW62-F1
#
_entry.id   AF-A0A1V5YW62-F1
#
_cell.length_a   1.000
_cell.length_b   1.000
_cell.length_c   1.000
_cell.angle_alpha   90.00
_cell.angle_beta   90.00
_cell.angle_gamma   90.00
#
_symmetry.space_group_name_H-M   'P 1'
#
loop_
_entity.id
_entity.type
_entity.pdbx_description
1 polymer ?
#
loop_
_entity_poly.entity_id
_entity_poly.type
_entity_poly.pdbx_seq_one_letter_code
_entity_poly.pdbx_strand_id
1 'polypeptide(L)'
;MTSLRAFFQEKQVQQMIARAAKILSIPIKLHHKSNWAIQTEGTCEACRFFQEIPEGKELCAGCRMKAGRLALASNVPVTFVCHAGFTCYAAAALPGEAYFFTFGPYMPEEGVHAIEAEVGRRVGELEGKRTDRTALPFDLADIRRTSDESVAAAAEWLLEGLAQLYSDYVREEGDDATDFPDDMTEKNAAGLPSPEVAGEDPRLRIAAAYLLFGKTRVLHAVLEDQLEETGKSPQTRQSCVIAGISKVLDYLHQCGADIESCRDRFPEFVAAVHQEDIPRGLLQLCDRFVKSVSPHKTLLKYGAELPEVLEEMERRYGEDLQLQRLAEPMQIHPTTLARRLECVTGMKFGELLKRIRLMQAQRLLRRTSLSATAITRRVGIQDQSNFTKIFKRYTGMTPKEYQMRYKQ
;
A
#
# COMPACT_ATOMS: atom_id res chain seq x y z
N MET A 1 -3.57 -24.29 -3.43
CA MET A 1 -4.04 -22.90 -3.67
C MET A 1 -5.10 -22.58 -2.65
N THR A 2 -4.72 -21.93 -1.57
CA THR A 2 -5.65 -21.53 -0.50
C THR A 2 -6.41 -20.30 -0.95
N SER A 3 -7.74 -20.39 -0.99
CA SER A 3 -8.57 -19.27 -1.44
C SER A 3 -8.68 -18.25 -0.32
N LEU A 4 -8.54 -16.95 -0.61
CA LEU A 4 -8.94 -15.88 0.32
C LEU A 4 -10.37 -16.07 0.84
N ARG A 5 -11.23 -16.73 0.05
CA ARG A 5 -12.55 -17.16 0.50
C ARG A 5 -12.47 -18.08 1.72
N ALA A 6 -11.52 -19.02 1.77
CA ALA A 6 -11.31 -19.92 2.91
C ALA A 6 -10.79 -19.16 4.14
N PHE A 7 -9.82 -18.26 3.97
CA PHE A 7 -9.37 -17.35 5.04
C PHE A 7 -10.54 -16.63 5.70
N PHE A 8 -11.43 -16.03 4.90
CA PHE A 8 -12.59 -15.36 5.47
C PHE A 8 -13.51 -16.32 6.21
N GLN A 9 -13.56 -17.61 5.91
CA GLN A 9 -14.35 -18.59 6.67
C GLN A 9 -13.69 -19.08 7.96
N GLU A 10 -12.44 -18.70 8.25
CA GLU A 10 -11.76 -19.10 9.48
C GLU A 10 -12.50 -18.64 10.72
N LYS A 11 -12.57 -19.51 11.73
CA LYS A 11 -13.37 -19.26 12.93
C LYS A 11 -12.97 -17.97 13.64
N GLN A 12 -11.67 -17.68 13.71
CA GLN A 12 -11.15 -16.47 14.35
C GLN A 12 -11.52 -15.20 13.56
N VAL A 13 -11.46 -15.28 12.22
CA VAL A 13 -11.87 -14.20 11.31
C VAL A 13 -13.36 -13.92 11.44
N GLN A 14 -14.21 -14.96 11.41
CA GLN A 14 -15.65 -14.84 11.64
C GLN A 14 -15.98 -14.17 12.98
N GLN A 15 -15.30 -14.60 14.06
CA GLN A 15 -15.50 -14.03 15.39
C GLN A 15 -15.13 -12.55 15.46
N MET A 16 -14.11 -12.11 14.73
CA MET A 16 -13.69 -10.72 14.72
C MET A 16 -14.66 -9.83 13.94
N ILE A 17 -15.14 -10.30 12.78
CA ILE A 17 -16.20 -9.63 12.01
C ILE A 17 -17.46 -9.49 12.88
N ALA A 18 -17.87 -10.56 13.57
CA ALA A 18 -19.01 -10.55 14.51
C ALA A 18 -18.82 -9.57 15.67
N ARG A 19 -17.60 -9.47 16.23
CA ARG A 19 -17.28 -8.48 17.28
C ARG A 19 -17.40 -7.06 16.77
N ALA A 20 -16.86 -6.75 15.59
CA ALA A 20 -16.98 -5.42 14.99
C ALA A 20 -18.44 -5.03 14.75
N ALA A 21 -19.24 -5.93 14.18
CA ALA A 21 -20.66 -5.70 13.94
C ALA A 21 -21.43 -5.48 15.25
N LYS A 22 -21.10 -6.25 16.30
CA LYS A 22 -21.73 -6.12 17.63
C LYS A 22 -21.35 -4.81 18.33
N ILE A 23 -20.08 -4.39 18.28
CA ILE A 23 -19.60 -3.14 18.91
C ILE A 23 -20.32 -1.94 18.30
N LEU A 24 -20.41 -1.91 16.97
CA LEU A 24 -21.08 -0.82 16.26
C LEU A 24 -22.60 -0.95 16.31
N SER A 25 -23.13 -2.16 16.52
CA SER A 25 -24.54 -2.48 16.29
C SER A 25 -25.00 -2.07 14.88
N ILE A 26 -24.12 -2.28 13.88
CA ILE A 26 -24.42 -2.05 12.46
C ILE A 26 -24.11 -3.30 11.63
N PRO A 27 -24.84 -3.54 10.53
CA PRO A 27 -24.52 -4.64 9.64
C PRO A 27 -23.14 -4.46 8.99
N ILE A 28 -22.38 -5.55 8.90
CA ILE A 28 -21.13 -5.62 8.16
C ILE A 28 -21.30 -6.66 7.04
N LYS A 29 -20.95 -6.29 5.82
CA LYS A 29 -21.00 -7.20 4.66
C LYS A 29 -19.66 -7.27 3.99
N LEU A 30 -19.19 -8.48 3.74
CA LEU A 30 -18.03 -8.74 2.90
C LEU A 30 -18.49 -8.95 1.47
N HIS A 31 -17.74 -8.35 0.54
CA HIS A 31 -17.98 -8.42 -0.89
C HIS A 31 -16.69 -8.81 -1.60
N HIS A 32 -16.83 -9.43 -2.76
CA HIS A 32 -15.75 -9.53 -3.75
C HIS A 32 -16.05 -8.52 -4.88
N LYS A 33 -15.04 -7.98 -5.56
CA LYS A 33 -15.20 -6.96 -6.63
C LYS A 33 -16.18 -7.36 -7.75
N SER A 34 -16.36 -8.68 -7.93
CA SER A 34 -17.27 -9.30 -8.90
C SER A 34 -18.45 -10.03 -8.27
N ASN A 35 -18.54 -10.13 -6.93
CA ASN A 35 -19.62 -10.85 -6.26
C ASN A 35 -20.10 -10.13 -5.00
N TRP A 36 -21.39 -9.78 -5.01
CA TRP A 36 -22.05 -9.00 -3.97
C TRP A 36 -22.45 -9.87 -2.77
N ALA A 37 -22.22 -9.36 -1.55
CA ALA A 37 -22.67 -9.92 -0.28
C ALA A 37 -22.33 -11.41 -0.08
N ILE A 38 -21.05 -11.75 -0.27
CA ILE A 38 -20.57 -13.13 -0.08
C ILE A 38 -20.64 -13.60 1.37
N GLN A 39 -20.60 -12.67 2.31
CA GLN A 39 -20.85 -12.91 3.73
C GLN A 39 -21.51 -11.68 4.33
N THR A 40 -22.46 -11.90 5.24
CA THR A 40 -23.20 -10.86 5.94
C THR A 40 -23.21 -11.18 7.42
N GLU A 41 -22.85 -10.19 8.24
CA GLU A 41 -22.94 -10.23 9.68
C GLU A 41 -23.90 -9.12 10.13
N GLY A 42 -25.03 -9.52 10.71
CA GLY A 42 -26.15 -8.62 11.01
C GLY A 42 -26.98 -8.21 9.78
N THR A 43 -28.19 -7.76 10.03
CA THR A 43 -29.09 -7.17 9.04
C THR A 43 -30.06 -6.25 9.75
N CYS A 44 -30.56 -5.24 9.06
CA CYS A 44 -31.65 -4.40 9.56
C CYS A 44 -32.92 -4.59 8.74
N GLU A 45 -34.07 -4.25 9.32
CA GLU A 45 -35.39 -4.35 8.70
C GLU A 45 -35.49 -3.52 7.43
N ALA A 46 -34.90 -2.31 7.41
CA ALA A 46 -34.85 -1.48 6.22
C ALA A 46 -34.13 -2.19 5.06
N CYS A 47 -32.94 -2.75 5.31
CA CYS A 47 -32.22 -3.50 4.28
C CYS A 47 -32.99 -4.75 3.83
N ARG A 48 -33.69 -5.43 4.75
CA ARG A 48 -34.52 -6.59 4.41
C ARG A 48 -35.63 -6.19 3.45
N PHE A 49 -36.40 -5.16 3.79
CA PHE A 49 -37.48 -4.62 2.97
C PHE A 49 -37.00 -4.26 1.55
N PHE A 50 -35.94 -3.45 1.44
CA PHE A 50 -35.43 -3.04 0.13
C PHE A 50 -34.86 -4.20 -0.69
N GLN A 51 -34.33 -5.25 -0.06
CA GLN A 51 -33.73 -6.40 -0.75
C GLN A 51 -34.73 -7.49 -1.14
N GLU A 52 -35.95 -7.47 -0.57
CA GLU A 52 -37.07 -8.33 -1.00
C GLU A 52 -37.67 -7.86 -2.33
N ILE A 53 -37.53 -6.57 -2.65
CA ILE A 53 -37.96 -6.00 -3.95
C ILE A 53 -36.81 -6.21 -4.97
N PRO A 54 -37.06 -6.84 -6.14
CA PRO A 54 -36.00 -7.11 -7.13
C PRO A 54 -35.20 -5.87 -7.54
N GLU A 55 -35.88 -4.78 -7.89
CA GLU A 55 -35.24 -3.51 -8.25
C GLU A 55 -34.47 -2.90 -7.07
N GLY A 56 -35.02 -2.99 -5.86
CA GLY A 56 -34.35 -2.53 -4.65
C GLY A 56 -33.08 -3.31 -4.34
N LYS A 57 -33.07 -4.63 -4.59
CA LYS A 57 -31.90 -5.49 -4.45
C LYS A 57 -30.80 -5.11 -5.45
N GLU A 58 -31.16 -4.81 -6.69
CA GLU A 58 -30.22 -4.34 -7.72
C GLU A 58 -29.61 -2.99 -7.35
N LEU A 59 -30.41 -2.03 -6.90
CA LEU A 59 -29.94 -0.74 -6.41
C LEU A 59 -29.04 -0.89 -5.17
N CYS A 60 -29.41 -1.77 -4.24
CA CYS A 60 -28.59 -2.13 -3.07
C CYS A 60 -27.20 -2.60 -3.47
N ALA A 61 -27.12 -3.53 -4.42
CA ALA A 61 -25.86 -4.05 -4.93
C ALA A 61 -25.09 -2.95 -5.69
N GLY A 62 -25.76 -2.20 -6.57
CA GLY A 62 -25.16 -1.14 -7.37
C GLY A 62 -24.43 -0.08 -6.54
N CYS A 63 -25.10 0.51 -5.55
CA CYS A 63 -24.52 1.56 -4.71
C CYS A 63 -23.27 1.08 -3.96
N ARG A 64 -23.36 -0.09 -3.33
CA ARG A 64 -22.28 -0.61 -2.48
C ARG A 64 -21.13 -1.17 -3.30
N MET A 65 -21.40 -1.83 -4.42
CA MET A 65 -20.36 -2.28 -5.35
C MET A 65 -19.60 -1.10 -5.98
N LYS A 66 -20.31 0.00 -6.30
CA LYS A 66 -19.67 1.24 -6.77
C LYS A 66 -18.74 1.83 -5.72
N ALA A 67 -19.22 1.99 -4.49
CA ALA A 67 -18.41 2.50 -3.38
C ALA A 67 -17.21 1.59 -3.06
N GLY A 68 -17.43 0.28 -3.03
CA GLY A 68 -16.39 -0.71 -2.81
C GLY A 68 -15.30 -0.69 -3.87
N ARG A 69 -15.65 -0.60 -5.16
CA ARG A 69 -14.66 -0.47 -6.24
C ARG A 69 -13.84 0.80 -6.13
N LEU A 70 -14.45 1.92 -5.73
CA LEU A 70 -13.72 3.16 -5.50
C LEU A 70 -12.77 3.03 -4.30
N ALA A 71 -13.22 2.38 -3.22
CA ALA A 71 -12.38 2.12 -2.05
C ALA A 71 -11.19 1.19 -2.38
N LEU A 72 -11.43 0.15 -3.18
CA LEU A 72 -10.38 -0.75 -3.67
C LEU A 72 -9.38 -0.04 -4.58
N ALA A 73 -9.85 0.76 -5.53
CA ALA A 73 -8.99 1.43 -6.51
C ALA A 73 -8.12 2.53 -5.90
N SER A 74 -8.63 3.24 -4.90
CA SER A 74 -7.91 4.32 -4.22
C SER A 74 -7.15 3.86 -2.97
N ASN A 75 -7.46 2.66 -2.47
CA ASN A 75 -7.05 2.18 -1.15
C ASN A 75 -7.38 3.18 -0.02
N VAL A 76 -8.45 3.96 -0.21
CA VAL A 76 -8.97 4.95 0.75
C VAL A 76 -10.43 4.60 1.04
N PRO A 77 -10.87 4.57 2.30
CA PRO A 77 -12.26 4.29 2.61
C PRO A 77 -13.22 5.34 2.03
N VAL A 78 -14.45 4.92 1.73
CA VAL A 78 -15.47 5.75 1.09
C VAL A 78 -16.74 5.74 1.95
N THR A 79 -17.09 6.90 2.50
CA THR A 79 -18.44 7.15 3.06
C THR A 79 -19.39 7.54 1.95
N PHE A 80 -20.59 6.95 1.92
CA PHE A 80 -21.59 7.21 0.88
C PHE A 80 -23.01 7.05 1.39
N VAL A 81 -23.95 7.75 0.76
CA VAL A 81 -25.39 7.54 0.97
C VAL A 81 -25.87 6.43 0.03
N CYS A 82 -26.52 5.41 0.58
CA CYS A 82 -27.10 4.32 -0.20
C CYS A 82 -28.43 4.73 -0.86
N HIS A 83 -28.97 3.91 -1.77
CA HIS A 83 -30.23 4.22 -2.45
C HIS A 83 -31.44 4.36 -1.51
N ALA A 84 -31.37 3.79 -0.30
CA ALA A 84 -32.41 3.93 0.72
C ALA A 84 -32.33 5.25 1.49
N GLY A 85 -31.27 6.06 1.30
CA GLY A 85 -31.08 7.35 1.98
C GLY A 85 -30.20 7.28 3.25
N PHE A 86 -29.76 6.10 3.68
CA PHE A 86 -28.88 5.94 4.83
C PHE A 86 -27.39 6.02 4.48
N THR A 87 -26.56 6.37 5.46
CA THR A 87 -25.11 6.38 5.32
C THR A 87 -24.54 4.97 5.43
N CYS A 88 -23.57 4.67 4.57
CA CYS A 88 -22.76 3.46 4.60
C CYS A 88 -21.28 3.85 4.47
N TYR A 89 -20.40 2.98 4.93
CA TYR A 89 -18.96 3.13 4.82
C TYR A 89 -18.38 1.91 4.10
N ALA A 90 -17.47 2.11 3.14
CA ALA A 90 -16.83 1.04 2.38
C ALA A 90 -15.31 1.10 2.52
N ALA A 91 -14.67 -0.04 2.75
CA ALA A 91 -13.21 -0.13 2.88
C ALA A 91 -12.67 -1.45 2.33
N ALA A 92 -11.47 -1.43 1.77
CA ALA A 92 -10.77 -2.64 1.34
C ALA A 92 -10.58 -3.60 2.52
N ALA A 93 -10.88 -4.89 2.34
CA ALA A 93 -10.83 -5.89 3.42
C ALA A 93 -9.40 -6.31 3.74
N LEU A 94 -8.56 -6.40 2.71
CA LEU A 94 -7.13 -6.63 2.78
C LEU A 94 -6.46 -5.79 1.68
N PRO A 95 -5.26 -5.21 1.92
CA PRO A 95 -4.56 -4.41 0.92
C PRO A 95 -4.32 -5.18 -0.39
N GLY A 96 -4.64 -4.55 -1.52
CA GLY A 96 -4.44 -5.12 -2.85
C GLY A 96 -5.42 -6.26 -3.22
N GLU A 97 -6.25 -6.72 -2.28
CA GLU A 97 -7.17 -7.82 -2.54
C GLU A 97 -8.51 -7.40 -3.12
N ALA A 98 -9.15 -8.32 -3.84
CA ALA A 98 -10.43 -8.05 -4.51
C ALA A 98 -11.62 -8.05 -3.55
N TYR A 99 -11.39 -7.96 -2.24
CA TYR A 99 -12.39 -8.07 -1.19
C TYR A 99 -12.53 -6.75 -0.46
N PHE A 100 -13.76 -6.34 -0.17
CA PHE A 100 -14.05 -5.11 0.57
C PHE A 100 -15.22 -5.32 1.53
N PHE A 101 -15.21 -4.57 2.62
CA PHE A 101 -16.33 -4.51 3.55
C PHE A 101 -17.21 -3.30 3.27
N THR A 102 -18.50 -3.45 3.57
CA THR A 102 -19.38 -2.32 3.81
C THR A 102 -19.95 -2.38 5.21
N PHE A 103 -19.91 -1.26 5.89
CA PHE A 103 -20.41 -1.04 7.24
C PHE A 103 -21.64 -0.15 7.14
N GLY A 104 -22.77 -0.64 7.64
CA GLY A 104 -24.04 0.08 7.63
C GLY A 104 -25.18 -0.70 6.96
N PRO A 105 -26.38 -0.10 6.93
CA PRO A 105 -26.63 1.34 7.10
C PRO A 105 -26.49 1.86 8.54
N TYR A 106 -26.18 3.15 8.67
CA TYR A 106 -26.25 3.92 9.91
C TYR A 106 -26.73 5.35 9.63
N MET A 107 -27.09 6.08 10.69
CA MET A 107 -27.51 7.48 10.64
C MET A 107 -26.49 8.33 11.40
N PRO A 108 -25.85 9.32 10.76
CA PRO A 108 -25.03 10.31 11.45
C PRO A 108 -25.85 11.04 12.52
N GLU A 109 -25.22 11.46 13.60
CA GLU A 109 -25.89 12.22 14.67
C GLU A 109 -26.39 13.58 14.18
N GLU A 110 -25.72 14.15 13.17
CA GLU A 110 -26.13 15.37 12.47
C GLU A 110 -27.09 15.03 11.31
N GLY A 111 -28.21 15.77 11.16
CA GLY A 111 -29.11 15.64 10.00
C GLY A 111 -30.29 14.68 10.14
N VAL A 112 -30.59 14.18 11.35
CA VAL A 112 -31.68 13.21 11.62
C VAL A 112 -33.06 13.72 11.21
N HIS A 113 -33.32 15.02 11.27
CA HIS A 113 -34.66 15.59 11.08
C HIS A 113 -35.23 15.44 9.65
N ALA A 114 -34.40 15.12 8.65
CA ALA A 114 -34.85 14.97 7.26
C ALA A 114 -34.83 13.50 6.75
N ILE A 115 -34.28 12.56 7.53
CA ILE A 115 -34.01 11.21 7.03
C ILE A 115 -35.29 10.39 6.86
N GLU A 116 -36.27 10.56 7.74
CA GLU A 116 -37.54 9.81 7.67
C GLU A 116 -38.33 10.18 6.41
N ALA A 117 -38.43 11.48 6.09
CA ALA A 117 -39.10 11.96 4.89
C ALA A 117 -38.37 11.53 3.61
N GLU A 118 -37.03 11.55 3.61
CA GLU A 118 -36.23 11.07 2.47
C GLU A 118 -36.41 9.56 2.26
N VAL A 119 -36.28 8.76 3.33
CA VAL A 119 -36.49 7.30 3.28
C VAL A 119 -37.92 6.99 2.82
N GLY A 120 -38.92 7.71 3.33
CA GLY A 120 -40.33 7.57 2.93
C GLY A 120 -40.54 7.82 1.44
N ARG A 121 -39.88 8.85 0.88
CA ARG A 121 -39.87 9.12 -0.55
C ARG A 121 -39.25 7.97 -1.35
N ARG A 122 -38.10 7.45 -0.92
CA ARG A 122 -37.42 6.31 -1.57
C ARG A 122 -38.26 5.04 -1.57
N VAL A 123 -38.97 4.76 -0.47
CA VAL A 123 -39.91 3.63 -0.40
C VAL A 123 -41.05 3.82 -1.40
N GLY A 124 -41.63 5.03 -1.49
CA GLY A 124 -42.70 5.34 -2.44
C GLY A 124 -42.26 5.20 -3.91
N GLU A 125 -41.07 5.73 -4.25
CA GLU A 125 -40.44 5.60 -5.57
C GLU A 125 -40.32 4.13 -5.98
N LEU A 126 -39.85 3.28 -5.05
CA LEU A 126 -39.58 1.86 -5.34
C LEU A 126 -40.86 1.00 -5.42
N GLU A 127 -41.91 1.31 -4.66
CA GLU A 127 -43.20 0.61 -4.75
C GLU A 127 -44.06 1.07 -5.95
N GLY A 128 -43.58 2.02 -6.76
CA GLY A 128 -44.35 2.58 -7.89
C GLY A 128 -45.55 3.43 -7.46
N LYS A 129 -45.62 3.83 -6.18
CA LYS A 129 -46.70 4.66 -5.64
C LYS A 129 -46.28 6.12 -5.67
N ARG A 130 -47.00 6.96 -6.40
CA ARG A 130 -46.84 8.42 -6.28
C ARG A 130 -47.30 8.87 -4.89
N THR A 131 -46.41 9.62 -4.24
CA THR A 131 -46.57 10.49 -3.05
C THR A 131 -46.56 9.84 -1.66
N ASP A 132 -45.55 10.29 -0.89
CA ASP A 132 -45.45 10.44 0.56
C ASP A 132 -46.17 9.39 1.42
N ARG A 133 -45.44 8.33 1.77
CA ARG A 133 -45.91 7.34 2.74
C ARG A 133 -45.69 7.92 4.14
N THR A 134 -46.77 8.23 4.86
CA THR A 134 -46.69 8.78 6.24
C THR A 134 -46.15 7.78 7.27
N ALA A 135 -46.04 6.50 6.93
CA ALA A 135 -45.49 5.46 7.79
C ALA A 135 -44.56 4.53 7.00
N LEU A 136 -43.35 4.35 7.52
CA LEU A 136 -42.35 3.44 6.96
C LEU A 136 -42.74 1.97 7.22
N PRO A 137 -42.37 1.03 6.33
CA PRO A 137 -42.64 -0.39 6.52
C PRO A 137 -41.68 -1.09 7.51
N PHE A 138 -40.85 -0.33 8.22
CA PHE A 138 -39.84 -0.78 9.18
C PHE A 138 -39.59 0.32 10.22
N ASP A 139 -39.07 -0.05 11.39
CA ASP A 139 -38.72 0.92 12.44
C ASP A 139 -37.31 1.50 12.22
N LEU A 140 -37.19 2.84 12.22
CA LEU A 140 -35.89 3.51 12.13
C LEU A 140 -35.03 3.31 13.38
N ALA A 141 -35.61 2.89 14.51
CA ALA A 141 -34.85 2.52 15.70
C ALA A 141 -33.87 1.36 15.47
N ASP A 142 -34.10 0.54 14.44
CA ASP A 142 -33.20 -0.56 14.03
C ASP A 142 -31.95 -0.06 13.27
N ILE A 143 -31.93 1.21 12.87
CA ILE A 143 -30.75 1.83 12.23
C ILE A 143 -29.97 2.61 13.28
N ARG A 144 -28.74 2.18 13.55
CA ARG A 144 -27.87 2.80 14.55
C ARG A 144 -27.64 4.28 14.24
N ARG A 145 -27.80 5.11 15.26
CA ARG A 145 -27.29 6.49 15.29
C ARG A 145 -25.86 6.49 15.81
N THR A 146 -24.92 6.97 15.02
CA THR A 146 -23.49 7.01 15.36
C THR A 146 -22.76 7.98 14.43
N SER A 147 -21.64 8.51 14.88
CA SER A 147 -20.79 9.37 14.05
C SER A 147 -20.00 8.56 13.00
N ASP A 148 -19.59 9.22 11.92
CA ASP A 148 -18.74 8.65 10.87
C ASP A 148 -17.39 8.22 11.44
N GLU A 149 -16.84 8.97 12.39
CA GLU A 149 -15.55 8.68 13.05
C GLU A 149 -15.62 7.38 13.86
N SER A 150 -16.75 7.12 14.53
CA SER A 150 -16.94 5.90 15.31
C SER A 150 -16.98 4.66 14.40
N VAL A 151 -17.63 4.79 13.24
CA VAL A 151 -17.67 3.73 12.22
C VAL A 151 -16.28 3.53 11.60
N ALA A 152 -15.58 4.62 11.28
CA ALA A 152 -14.24 4.58 10.72
C ALA A 152 -13.24 3.91 11.67
N ALA A 153 -13.25 4.26 12.96
CA ALA A 153 -12.37 3.68 13.97
C ALA A 153 -12.59 2.17 14.16
N ALA A 154 -13.85 1.73 14.18
CA ALA A 154 -14.15 0.30 14.28
C ALA A 154 -13.82 -0.47 12.99
N ALA A 155 -13.98 0.17 11.83
CA ALA A 155 -13.53 -0.39 10.57
C ALA A 155 -12.00 -0.55 10.55
N GLU A 156 -11.25 0.49 10.93
CA GLU A 156 -9.78 0.44 11.04
C GLU A 156 -9.33 -0.69 11.96
N TRP A 157 -9.91 -0.80 13.17
CA TRP A 157 -9.63 -1.89 14.11
C TRP A 157 -9.86 -3.28 13.49
N LEU A 158 -10.99 -3.49 12.80
CA LEU A 158 -11.27 -4.76 12.14
C LEU A 158 -10.25 -5.05 11.05
N LEU A 159 -9.92 -4.07 10.22
CA LEU A 159 -9.02 -4.24 9.08
C LEU A 159 -7.58 -4.52 9.52
N GLU A 160 -7.09 -3.83 10.54
CA GLU A 160 -5.77 -4.09 11.15
C GLU A 160 -5.70 -5.51 11.73
N GLY A 161 -6.73 -5.92 12.48
CA GLY A 161 -6.82 -7.27 13.01
C GLY A 161 -6.86 -8.33 11.92
N LEU A 162 -7.57 -8.06 10.81
CA LEU A 162 -7.65 -9.00 9.68
C LEU A 162 -6.33 -9.11 8.94
N ALA A 163 -5.61 -8.00 8.78
CA ALA A 163 -4.28 -8.01 8.19
C ALA A 163 -3.31 -8.87 9.02
N GLN A 164 -3.37 -8.76 10.36
CA GLN A 164 -2.58 -9.60 11.25
C GLN A 164 -2.95 -11.08 11.13
N LEU A 165 -4.24 -11.42 11.26
CA LEU A 165 -4.71 -12.81 11.13
C LEU A 165 -4.40 -13.38 9.75
N TYR A 166 -4.47 -12.57 8.69
CA TYR A 166 -4.12 -13.01 7.34
C TYR A 166 -2.63 -13.29 7.22
N SER A 167 -1.77 -12.45 7.82
CA SER A 167 -0.34 -12.71 7.89
C SER A 167 -0.06 -14.04 8.58
N ASP A 168 -0.71 -14.30 9.72
CA ASP A 168 -0.55 -15.55 10.49
C ASP A 168 -1.11 -16.76 9.72
N TYR A 169 -2.28 -16.63 9.08
CA TYR A 169 -2.88 -17.67 8.23
C TYR A 169 -1.98 -18.07 7.05
N VAL A 170 -1.33 -17.08 6.42
CA VAL A 170 -0.36 -17.33 5.34
C VAL A 170 0.93 -17.97 5.89
N ARG A 171 1.31 -17.70 7.14
CA ARG A 171 2.47 -18.31 7.81
C ARG A 171 2.23 -19.75 8.24
N GLU A 172 1.08 -20.06 8.84
CA GLU A 172 0.73 -21.40 9.35
C GLU A 172 0.62 -22.45 8.24
N GLU A 173 0.12 -22.07 7.05
CA GLU A 173 0.13 -22.96 5.87
C GLU A 173 1.48 -22.97 5.13
N GLY A 174 2.41 -22.09 5.50
CA GLY A 174 3.74 -21.96 4.90
C GLY A 174 4.80 -22.91 5.47
N ASP A 175 4.47 -23.70 6.50
CA ASP A 175 5.42 -24.62 7.16
C ASP A 175 5.54 -26.00 6.48
N ASP A 176 4.65 -26.31 5.54
CA ASP A 176 4.72 -27.52 4.68
C ASP A 176 4.94 -27.13 3.20
N ALA A 177 6.03 -26.41 2.90
CA ALA A 177 6.57 -26.37 1.55
C ALA A 177 8.03 -25.89 1.52
N THR A 178 8.95 -26.86 1.43
CA THR A 178 10.21 -26.67 0.70
C THR A 178 10.02 -26.41 -0.80
N ASP A 179 8.78 -26.35 -1.30
CA ASP A 179 8.48 -26.05 -2.70
C ASP A 179 8.22 -24.56 -2.92
N PHE A 180 9.28 -23.87 -3.36
CA PHE A 180 9.09 -22.77 -4.28
C PHE A 180 8.42 -23.32 -5.55
N PRO A 181 7.40 -22.67 -6.12
CA PRO A 181 6.99 -23.02 -7.47
C PRO A 181 8.20 -22.81 -8.39
N ASP A 182 8.61 -23.87 -9.10
CA ASP A 182 9.68 -23.87 -10.11
C ASP A 182 9.55 -22.71 -11.14
N ASP A 183 8.34 -22.18 -11.28
CA ASP A 183 8.00 -21.06 -12.17
C ASP A 183 8.63 -19.72 -11.75
N MET A 184 8.90 -19.50 -10.45
CA MET A 184 9.62 -18.30 -9.98
C MET A 184 11.15 -18.43 -10.13
N THR A 185 11.66 -19.64 -10.39
CA THR A 185 13.11 -19.91 -10.45
C THR A 185 13.72 -19.82 -11.84
N GLU A 186 12.97 -19.70 -12.94
CA GLU A 186 13.61 -19.58 -14.27
C GLU A 186 13.00 -18.54 -15.21
N LYS A 187 11.73 -18.12 -15.07
CA LYS A 187 11.12 -17.21 -16.07
C LYS A 187 10.92 -15.75 -15.65
N ASN A 188 10.93 -15.42 -14.35
CA ASN A 188 10.92 -14.02 -13.87
C ASN A 188 12.24 -13.58 -13.20
N ALA A 189 13.06 -14.51 -12.70
CA ALA A 189 14.43 -14.21 -12.27
C ALA A 189 15.37 -13.91 -13.47
N ALA A 190 15.08 -14.49 -14.64
CA ALA A 190 15.86 -14.33 -15.87
C ALA A 190 15.66 -12.98 -16.59
N GLY A 191 14.71 -12.14 -16.15
CA GLY A 191 14.40 -10.84 -16.74
C GLY A 191 14.85 -9.62 -15.92
N LEU A 192 15.25 -9.80 -14.66
CA LEU A 192 15.77 -8.72 -13.84
C LEU A 192 17.19 -8.40 -14.32
N PRO A 193 17.44 -7.19 -14.86
CA PRO A 193 18.77 -6.87 -15.32
C PRO A 193 19.75 -6.91 -14.15
N SER A 194 20.97 -7.40 -14.45
CA SER A 194 22.11 -7.34 -13.53
C SER A 194 22.18 -5.93 -12.89
N PRO A 195 22.52 -5.78 -11.60
CA PRO A 195 22.63 -4.49 -10.89
C PRO A 195 23.71 -3.52 -11.46
N GLU A 196 24.24 -3.82 -12.64
CA GLU A 196 25.26 -3.12 -13.39
C GLU A 196 24.75 -2.66 -14.78
N VAL A 197 23.45 -2.36 -14.94
CA VAL A 197 23.00 -1.64 -16.14
C VAL A 197 23.65 -0.26 -16.14
N ALA A 198 24.45 0.02 -17.17
CA ALA A 198 25.13 1.29 -17.33
C ALA A 198 24.11 2.45 -17.30
N GLY A 199 24.24 3.37 -16.33
CA GLY A 199 23.39 4.56 -16.18
C GLY A 199 22.16 4.40 -15.28
N GLU A 200 21.99 3.26 -14.61
CA GLU A 200 20.94 3.06 -13.61
C GLU A 200 21.35 3.65 -12.25
N ASP A 201 20.47 4.46 -11.63
CA ASP A 201 20.66 4.90 -10.25
C ASP A 201 20.16 3.80 -9.32
N PRO A 202 21.05 3.07 -8.63
CA PRO A 202 20.68 1.89 -7.84
C PRO A 202 19.81 2.24 -6.65
N ARG A 203 19.78 3.52 -6.25
CA ARG A 203 18.88 4.03 -5.21
C ARG A 203 17.43 3.94 -5.63
N LEU A 204 17.12 4.14 -6.92
CA LEU A 204 15.76 4.01 -7.46
C LEU A 204 15.27 2.57 -7.41
N ARG A 205 16.17 1.59 -7.63
CA ARG A 205 15.85 0.16 -7.51
C ARG A 205 15.48 -0.23 -6.08
N ILE A 206 16.24 0.27 -5.10
CA ILE A 206 15.91 0.11 -3.68
C ILE A 206 14.57 0.78 -3.38
N ALA A 207 14.40 2.04 -3.77
CA ALA A 207 13.15 2.77 -3.56
C ALA A 207 11.93 2.03 -4.15
N ALA A 208 12.07 1.47 -5.35
CA ALA A 208 11.02 0.70 -5.98
C ALA A 208 10.72 -0.61 -5.24
N ALA A 209 11.73 -1.28 -4.68
CA ALA A 209 11.51 -2.42 -3.80
C ALA A 209 10.69 -2.04 -2.55
N TYR A 210 10.91 -0.87 -1.95
CA TYR A 210 10.08 -0.36 -0.84
C TYR A 210 8.65 -0.03 -1.28
N LEU A 211 8.46 0.49 -2.48
CA LEU A 211 7.13 0.82 -3.02
C LEU A 211 6.26 -0.41 -3.23
N LEU A 212 6.84 -1.59 -3.51
CA LEU A 212 6.10 -2.85 -3.56
C LEU A 212 5.36 -3.16 -2.26
N PHE A 213 5.79 -2.55 -1.16
CA PHE A 213 5.19 -2.67 0.17
C PHE A 213 4.49 -1.38 0.63
N GLY A 214 4.19 -0.47 -0.29
CA GLY A 214 3.51 0.80 0.02
C GLY A 214 4.36 1.83 0.76
N LYS A 215 5.68 1.63 0.87
CA LYS A 215 6.58 2.54 1.60
C LYS A 215 7.15 3.59 0.63
N THR A 216 6.58 4.79 0.60
CA THR A 216 7.00 5.87 -0.32
C THR A 216 8.19 6.69 0.17
N ARG A 217 8.49 6.66 1.48
CA ARG A 217 9.51 7.50 2.12
C ARG A 217 10.89 7.38 1.47
N VAL A 218 11.28 6.16 1.10
CA VAL A 218 12.61 5.91 0.51
C VAL A 218 12.69 6.54 -0.87
N LEU A 219 11.64 6.41 -1.69
CA LEU A 219 11.57 7.09 -2.99
C LEU A 219 11.68 8.60 -2.83
N HIS A 220 10.87 9.20 -1.95
CA HIS A 220 10.92 10.64 -1.70
C HIS A 220 12.34 11.09 -1.39
N ALA A 221 13.03 10.38 -0.49
CA ALA A 221 14.38 10.75 -0.10
C ALA A 221 15.43 10.49 -1.21
N VAL A 222 15.21 9.55 -2.12
CA VAL A 222 16.07 9.34 -3.29
C VAL A 222 15.88 10.46 -4.32
N LEU A 223 14.63 10.85 -4.57
CA LEU A 223 14.32 11.95 -5.49
C LEU A 223 14.79 13.29 -4.94
N GLU A 224 14.68 13.51 -3.62
CA GLU A 224 15.25 14.68 -2.94
C GLU A 224 16.77 14.75 -3.17
N ASP A 225 17.47 13.64 -2.92
CA ASP A 225 18.92 13.54 -3.15
C ASP A 225 19.28 13.81 -4.63
N GLN A 226 18.50 13.28 -5.58
CA GLN A 226 18.72 13.52 -7.01
C GLN A 226 18.48 14.98 -7.41
N LEU A 227 17.46 15.63 -6.85
CA LEU A 227 17.16 17.04 -7.07
C LEU A 227 18.25 17.96 -6.51
N GLU A 228 18.86 17.59 -5.38
CA GLU A 228 20.03 18.27 -4.83
C GLU A 228 21.28 18.08 -5.70
N GLU A 229 21.43 16.90 -6.32
CA GLU A 229 22.57 16.55 -7.18
C GLU A 229 22.44 17.11 -8.61
N THR A 230 21.22 17.32 -9.10
CA THR A 230 20.94 17.85 -10.44
C THR A 230 20.95 19.38 -10.49
N GLY A 231 21.16 19.93 -11.69
CA GLY A 231 21.39 21.36 -11.91
C GLY A 231 20.28 22.28 -11.37
N LYS A 232 20.63 23.55 -11.12
CA LYS A 232 19.75 24.54 -10.49
C LYS A 232 18.50 24.91 -11.32
N SER A 233 18.50 24.67 -12.64
CA SER A 233 17.37 25.11 -13.46
C SER A 233 16.11 24.28 -13.20
N PRO A 234 14.91 24.88 -13.30
CA PRO A 234 13.67 24.15 -13.17
C PRO A 234 13.56 22.98 -14.16
N GLN A 235 13.96 23.20 -15.41
CA GLN A 235 13.87 22.19 -16.48
C GLN A 235 14.70 20.94 -16.15
N THR A 236 15.92 21.10 -15.62
CA THR A 236 16.75 19.93 -15.25
C THR A 236 16.14 19.14 -14.10
N ARG A 237 15.50 19.82 -13.15
CA ARG A 237 14.83 19.18 -12.00
C ARG A 237 13.56 18.43 -12.43
N GLN A 238 12.76 19.03 -13.30
CA GLN A 238 11.59 18.40 -13.92
C GLN A 238 11.96 17.13 -14.69
N SER A 239 12.97 17.21 -15.58
CA SER A 239 13.45 16.04 -16.34
C SER A 239 14.00 14.96 -15.42
N CYS A 240 14.71 15.33 -14.34
CA CYS A 240 15.23 14.38 -13.36
C CYS A 240 14.09 13.59 -12.69
N VAL A 241 13.04 14.28 -12.26
CA VAL A 241 11.88 13.68 -11.61
C VAL A 241 11.12 12.75 -12.53
N ILE A 242 10.84 13.19 -13.76
CA ILE A 242 10.16 12.36 -14.77
C ILE A 242 10.97 11.09 -15.04
N ALA A 243 12.28 11.23 -15.27
CA ALA A 243 13.16 10.09 -15.51
C ALA A 243 13.25 9.15 -14.29
N GLY A 244 13.30 9.71 -13.08
CA GLY A 244 13.33 8.94 -11.83
C GLY A 244 12.07 8.09 -11.65
N ILE A 245 10.89 8.70 -11.82
CA ILE A 245 9.61 7.98 -11.72
C ILE A 245 9.46 6.95 -12.83
N SER A 246 9.82 7.29 -14.07
CA SER A 246 9.79 6.33 -15.19
C SER A 246 10.60 5.07 -14.86
N LYS A 247 11.85 5.24 -14.38
CA LYS A 247 12.71 4.11 -13.99
C LYS A 247 12.13 3.27 -12.86
N VAL A 248 11.49 3.92 -11.89
CA VAL A 248 10.81 3.22 -10.79
C VAL A 248 9.65 2.38 -11.31
N LEU A 249 8.82 2.94 -12.19
CA LEU A 249 7.72 2.18 -12.82
C LEU A 249 8.24 1.01 -13.67
N ASP A 250 9.31 1.22 -14.44
CA ASP A 250 9.94 0.17 -15.23
C ASP A 250 10.42 -0.98 -14.35
N TYR A 251 11.07 -0.66 -13.23
CA TYR A 251 11.47 -1.67 -12.25
C TYR A 251 10.30 -2.41 -11.64
N LEU A 252 9.28 -1.68 -11.17
CA LEU A 252 8.07 -2.26 -10.61
C LEU A 252 7.41 -3.22 -11.59
N HIS A 253 7.32 -2.83 -12.87
CA HIS A 253 6.80 -3.66 -13.94
C HIS A 253 7.63 -4.93 -14.17
N GLN A 254 8.96 -4.82 -14.15
CA GLN A 254 9.87 -5.98 -14.25
C GLN A 254 9.73 -6.95 -13.08
N CYS A 255 9.42 -6.44 -11.88
CA CYS A 255 9.07 -7.25 -10.71
C CYS A 255 7.65 -7.84 -10.78
N GLY A 256 6.90 -7.58 -11.86
CA GLY A 256 5.54 -8.06 -12.08
C GLY A 256 4.46 -7.18 -11.45
N ALA A 257 4.79 -6.05 -10.83
CA ALA A 257 3.78 -5.18 -10.21
C ALA A 257 2.78 -4.64 -11.24
N ASP A 258 1.51 -4.55 -10.81
CA ASP A 258 0.47 -3.92 -11.60
C ASP A 258 0.63 -2.40 -11.53
N ILE A 259 1.21 -1.86 -12.60
CA ILE A 259 1.42 -0.43 -12.79
C ILE A 259 0.46 0.17 -13.83
N GLU A 260 -0.56 -0.56 -14.29
CA GLU A 260 -1.42 -0.12 -15.40
C GLU A 260 -2.08 1.22 -15.08
N SER A 261 -2.66 1.33 -13.89
CA SER A 261 -3.24 2.58 -13.39
C SER A 261 -2.24 3.73 -13.29
N CYS A 262 -0.96 3.45 -12.99
CA CYS A 262 0.08 4.47 -12.95
C CYS A 262 0.49 4.89 -14.36
N ARG A 263 0.58 3.93 -15.30
CA ARG A 263 0.91 4.18 -16.70
C ARG A 263 -0.15 5.07 -17.36
N ASP A 264 -1.43 4.81 -17.09
CA ASP A 264 -2.54 5.62 -17.62
C ASP A 264 -2.48 7.08 -17.14
N ARG A 265 -2.04 7.30 -15.90
CA ARG A 265 -1.95 8.65 -15.28
C ARG A 265 -0.59 9.34 -15.47
N PHE A 266 0.36 8.66 -16.12
CA PHE A 266 1.71 9.17 -16.31
C PHE A 266 1.73 10.43 -17.18
N PRO A 267 0.91 10.57 -18.25
CA PRO A 267 0.84 11.80 -19.03
C PRO A 267 0.39 13.02 -18.20
N GLU A 268 -0.64 12.87 -17.35
CA GLU A 268 -1.08 13.97 -16.47
C GLU A 268 -0.01 14.32 -15.45
N PHE A 269 0.70 13.32 -14.91
CA PHE A 269 1.84 13.55 -14.02
C PHE A 269 2.94 14.36 -14.71
N VAL A 270 3.34 13.99 -15.93
CA VAL A 270 4.35 14.73 -16.71
C VAL A 270 3.91 16.16 -16.97
N ALA A 271 2.65 16.37 -17.35
CA ALA A 271 2.09 17.71 -17.56
C ALA A 271 2.13 18.56 -16.29
N ALA A 272 1.80 17.98 -15.13
CA ALA A 272 1.85 18.66 -13.84
C ALA A 272 3.29 18.99 -13.42
N VAL A 273 4.25 18.08 -13.67
CA VAL A 273 5.68 18.32 -13.39
C VAL A 273 6.20 19.51 -14.19
N HIS A 274 5.83 19.64 -15.46
CA HIS A 274 6.26 20.79 -16.28
C HIS A 274 5.72 22.15 -15.81
N GLN A 275 4.68 22.16 -15.00
CA GLN A 275 4.09 23.38 -14.42
C GLN A 275 4.64 23.69 -13.02
N GLU A 276 5.54 22.85 -12.49
CA GLU A 276 6.07 22.98 -11.15
C GLU A 276 7.57 23.28 -11.18
N ASP A 277 7.94 24.42 -10.58
CA ASP A 277 9.33 24.91 -10.55
C ASP A 277 9.98 24.74 -9.17
N ILE A 278 9.18 24.43 -8.13
CA ILE A 278 9.63 24.33 -6.75
C ILE A 278 10.01 22.87 -6.46
N PRO A 279 11.23 22.57 -5.94
CA PRO A 279 11.65 21.19 -5.67
C PRO A 279 10.67 20.43 -4.76
N ARG A 280 10.16 21.12 -3.74
CA ARG A 280 9.18 20.56 -2.81
C ARG A 280 7.86 20.19 -3.50
N GLY A 281 7.40 21.01 -4.44
CA GLY A 281 6.18 20.72 -5.21
C GLY A 281 6.37 19.51 -6.11
N LEU A 282 7.54 19.37 -6.74
CA LEU A 282 7.90 18.20 -7.53
C LEU A 282 7.85 16.90 -6.70
N LEU A 283 8.45 16.92 -5.51
CA LEU A 283 8.41 15.76 -4.59
C LEU A 283 6.97 15.40 -4.18
N GLN A 284 6.12 16.39 -3.91
CA GLN A 284 4.71 16.14 -3.60
C GLN A 284 3.94 15.54 -4.78
N LEU A 285 4.25 15.95 -6.02
CA LEU A 285 3.68 15.33 -7.22
C LEU A 285 4.08 13.86 -7.32
N CYS A 286 5.36 13.56 -7.08
CA CYS A 286 5.86 12.18 -7.04
C CYS A 286 5.12 11.33 -6.00
N ASP A 287 5.03 11.82 -4.76
CA ASP A 287 4.35 11.10 -3.68
C ASP A 287 2.88 10.80 -4.02
N ARG A 288 2.16 11.79 -4.56
CA ARG A 288 0.77 11.58 -5.00
C ARG A 288 0.67 10.55 -6.13
N PHE A 289 1.62 10.59 -7.07
CA PHE A 289 1.65 9.66 -8.18
C PHE A 289 1.92 8.23 -7.72
N VAL A 290 2.96 7.99 -6.93
CA VAL A 290 3.35 6.62 -6.53
C VAL A 290 2.49 6.01 -5.43
N LYS A 291 1.73 6.82 -4.67
CA LYS A 291 0.74 6.31 -3.69
C LYS A 291 -0.33 5.40 -4.30
N SER A 292 -0.46 5.44 -5.62
CA SER A 292 -1.43 4.68 -6.38
C SER A 292 -0.86 3.43 -7.03
N VAL A 293 0.41 3.11 -6.75
CA VAL A 293 1.00 1.81 -7.10
C VAL A 293 0.38 0.75 -6.20
N SER A 294 -0.27 -0.23 -6.80
CA SER A 294 -0.80 -1.38 -6.07
C SER A 294 0.33 -2.36 -5.74
N PRO A 295 0.43 -2.84 -4.48
CA PRO A 295 1.33 -3.93 -4.13
C PRO A 295 1.09 -5.18 -5.01
N HIS A 296 2.15 -5.86 -5.42
CA HIS A 296 2.01 -7.09 -6.20
C HIS A 296 1.62 -8.27 -5.30
N LYS A 297 0.46 -8.90 -5.57
CA LYS A 297 -0.10 -9.99 -4.75
C LYS A 297 0.85 -11.15 -4.52
N THR A 298 1.60 -11.56 -5.55
CA THR A 298 2.56 -12.67 -5.42
C THR A 298 3.73 -12.27 -4.53
N LEU A 299 4.18 -11.02 -4.58
CA LEU A 299 5.31 -10.56 -3.75
C LEU A 299 4.90 -10.35 -2.29
N LEU A 300 3.67 -9.89 -2.05
CA LEU A 300 3.09 -9.85 -0.70
C LEU A 300 2.98 -11.25 -0.08
N LYS A 301 2.64 -12.26 -0.87
CA LYS A 301 2.55 -13.66 -0.40
C LYS A 301 3.88 -14.24 0.08
N TYR A 302 5.00 -13.84 -0.53
CA TYR A 302 6.34 -14.38 -0.23
C TYR A 302 7.25 -13.41 0.52
N GLY A 303 6.74 -12.26 0.96
CA GLY A 303 7.56 -11.20 1.51
C GLY A 303 6.79 -10.21 2.36
N ALA A 304 5.72 -10.66 3.03
CA ALA A 304 4.97 -9.85 4.00
C ALA A 304 5.89 -9.25 5.06
N GLU A 305 7.00 -9.94 5.33
CA GLU A 305 7.97 -9.61 6.37
C GLU A 305 9.20 -8.82 5.85
N LEU A 306 9.33 -8.70 4.52
CA LEU A 306 10.43 -7.94 3.90
C LEU A 306 10.42 -6.43 4.23
N PRO A 307 9.28 -5.74 4.43
CA PRO A 307 9.29 -4.35 4.86
C PRO A 307 10.04 -4.16 6.17
N GLU A 308 9.78 -5.00 7.17
CA GLU A 308 10.44 -4.94 8.47
C GLU A 308 11.94 -5.25 8.34
N VAL A 309 12.33 -6.19 7.48
CA VAL A 309 13.75 -6.49 7.21
C VAL A 309 14.45 -5.30 6.61
N LEU A 310 13.86 -4.71 5.58
CA LEU A 310 14.44 -3.57 4.88
C LEU A 310 14.58 -2.37 5.83
N GLU A 311 13.56 -2.10 6.64
CA GLU A 311 13.59 -1.07 7.69
C GLU A 311 14.67 -1.36 8.75
N GLU A 312 14.83 -2.61 9.17
CA GLU A 312 15.87 -3.00 10.13
C GLU A 312 17.28 -2.87 9.53
N MET A 313 17.45 -3.22 8.24
CA MET A 313 18.69 -2.98 7.49
C MET A 313 19.00 -1.48 7.40
N GLU A 314 18.00 -0.62 7.20
CA GLU A 314 18.14 0.84 7.19
C GLU A 314 18.36 1.46 8.58
N ARG A 315 17.86 0.83 9.64
CA ARG A 315 18.07 1.31 11.01
C ARG A 315 19.46 0.96 11.51
N ARG A 316 19.97 -0.21 11.11
CA ARG A 316 21.21 -0.81 11.64
C ARG A 316 22.31 -0.95 10.59
N TYR A 317 22.24 -0.21 9.49
CA TYR A 317 23.20 -0.33 8.37
C TYR A 317 24.66 -0.22 8.82
N GLY A 318 24.97 0.53 9.88
CA GLY A 318 26.33 0.72 10.38
C GLY A 318 26.88 -0.46 11.19
N GLU A 319 26.03 -1.42 11.55
CA GLU A 319 26.41 -2.61 12.32
C GLU A 319 26.87 -3.76 11.42
N ASP A 320 27.51 -4.78 12.02
CA ASP A 320 27.76 -6.06 11.36
C ASP A 320 26.46 -6.88 11.29
N LEU A 321 25.60 -6.50 10.35
CA LEU A 321 24.34 -7.14 10.06
C LEU A 321 24.55 -8.48 9.33
N GLN A 322 24.01 -9.54 9.92
CA GLN A 322 24.01 -10.88 9.34
C GLN A 322 22.57 -11.32 9.07
N LEU A 323 22.37 -12.05 7.96
CA LEU A 323 21.06 -12.62 7.59
C LEU A 323 20.43 -13.41 8.73
N GLN A 324 21.23 -14.15 9.49
CA GLN A 324 20.75 -14.92 10.63
C GLN A 324 20.06 -14.07 11.69
N ARG A 325 20.63 -12.90 12.01
CA ARG A 325 20.07 -11.95 12.98
C ARG A 325 18.82 -11.23 12.49
N LEU A 326 18.69 -11.09 11.17
CA LEU A 326 17.49 -10.51 10.56
C LEU A 326 16.36 -11.54 10.47
N ALA A 327 16.69 -12.80 10.21
CA ALA A 327 15.72 -13.87 10.02
C ALA A 327 15.14 -14.41 11.34
N GLU A 328 15.91 -14.33 12.44
CA GLU A 328 15.54 -14.89 13.75
C GLU A 328 14.23 -14.31 14.35
N PRO A 329 14.02 -12.98 14.43
CA PRO A 329 12.75 -12.42 14.92
C PRO A 329 11.53 -12.80 14.09
N MET A 330 11.78 -13.26 12.86
CA MET A 330 10.77 -13.52 11.84
C MET A 330 10.49 -15.01 11.68
N GLN A 331 11.24 -15.85 12.41
CA GLN A 331 11.12 -17.31 12.39
C GLN A 331 11.27 -17.93 10.99
N ILE A 332 12.09 -17.33 10.11
CA ILE A 332 12.39 -17.88 8.78
C ILE A 332 13.85 -18.31 8.70
N HIS A 333 14.13 -19.27 7.82
CA HIS A 333 15.51 -19.68 7.59
C HIS A 333 16.31 -18.56 6.87
N PRO A 334 17.58 -18.28 7.23
CA PRO A 334 18.37 -17.21 6.64
C PRO A 334 18.52 -17.32 5.11
N THR A 335 18.62 -18.54 4.59
CA THR A 335 18.65 -18.82 3.13
C THR A 335 17.34 -18.43 2.45
N THR A 336 16.21 -18.64 3.12
CA THR A 336 14.89 -18.24 2.61
C THR A 336 14.78 -16.73 2.55
N LEU A 337 15.21 -16.03 3.61
CA LEU A 337 15.26 -14.57 3.64
C LEU A 337 16.17 -14.01 2.52
N ALA A 338 17.36 -14.59 2.34
CA ALA A 338 18.29 -14.17 1.30
C ALA A 338 17.68 -14.24 -0.11
N ARG A 339 17.01 -15.36 -0.41
CA ARG A 339 16.33 -15.58 -1.70
C ARG A 339 15.15 -14.62 -1.88
N ARG A 340 14.37 -14.37 -0.83
CA ARG A 340 13.24 -13.42 -0.87
C ARG A 340 13.72 -11.98 -1.13
N LEU A 341 14.77 -11.55 -0.42
CA LEU A 341 15.42 -10.26 -0.66
C LEU A 341 15.95 -10.14 -2.09
N GLU A 342 16.63 -11.16 -2.59
CA GLU A 342 17.17 -11.15 -3.95
C GLU A 342 16.07 -11.14 -5.01
N CYS A 343 14.97 -11.86 -4.80
CA CYS A 343 13.82 -11.84 -5.69
C CYS A 343 13.18 -10.44 -5.80
N VAL A 344 12.98 -9.76 -4.66
CA VAL A 344 12.30 -8.46 -4.61
C VAL A 344 13.21 -7.28 -4.99
N THR A 345 14.48 -7.35 -4.61
CA THR A 345 15.43 -6.25 -4.83
C THR A 345 16.32 -6.45 -6.06
N GLY A 346 16.38 -7.67 -6.59
CA GLY A 346 17.34 -8.09 -7.60
C GLY A 346 18.79 -8.10 -7.11
N MET A 347 19.01 -8.04 -5.79
CA MET A 347 20.33 -7.93 -5.18
C MET A 347 20.49 -8.93 -4.04
N LYS A 348 21.66 -9.57 -3.98
CA LYS A 348 22.06 -10.36 -2.83
C LYS A 348 22.15 -9.48 -1.58
N PHE A 349 21.86 -10.05 -0.41
CA PHE A 349 21.88 -9.35 0.88
C PHE A 349 23.10 -8.44 1.10
N GLY A 350 24.31 -8.96 0.87
CA GLY A 350 25.54 -8.19 1.07
C GLY A 350 25.70 -7.01 0.12
N GLU A 351 25.18 -7.12 -1.11
CA GLU A 351 25.14 -6.02 -2.06
C GLU A 351 24.08 -4.98 -1.67
N LEU A 352 22.88 -5.43 -1.30
CA LEU A 352 21.81 -4.57 -0.81
C LEU A 352 22.26 -3.74 0.41
N LEU A 353 22.86 -4.38 1.42
CA LEU A 353 23.39 -3.69 2.60
C LEU A 353 24.48 -2.68 2.22
N LYS A 354 25.39 -3.04 1.31
CA LYS A 354 26.42 -2.14 0.80
C LYS A 354 25.81 -0.91 0.14
N ARG A 355 24.75 -1.07 -0.66
CA ARG A 355 24.05 0.03 -1.34
C ARG A 355 23.36 0.96 -0.34
N ILE A 356 22.70 0.41 0.68
CA ILE A 356 22.12 1.20 1.79
C ILE A 356 23.22 2.02 2.49
N ARG A 357 24.36 1.40 2.82
CA ARG A 357 25.50 2.09 3.45
C ARG A 357 26.04 3.24 2.60
N LEU A 358 26.14 3.07 1.28
CA LEU A 358 26.59 4.12 0.36
C LEU A 358 25.59 5.28 0.29
N MET A 359 24.28 5.00 0.26
CA MET A 359 23.25 6.04 0.33
C MET A 359 23.37 6.89 1.60
N GLN A 360 23.56 6.23 2.75
CA GLN A 360 23.78 6.92 4.02
C GLN A 360 25.09 7.72 4.02
N ALA A 361 26.15 7.19 3.41
CA ALA A 361 27.41 7.91 3.25
C ALA A 361 27.25 9.19 2.43
N GLN A 362 26.53 9.14 1.30
CA GLN A 362 26.24 10.31 0.49
C GLN A 362 25.49 11.39 1.29
N ARG A 363 24.45 11.00 2.04
CA ARG A 363 23.71 11.91 2.92
C ARG A 363 24.60 12.56 3.98
N LEU A 364 25.44 11.78 4.64
CA LEU A 364 26.38 12.28 5.65
C LEU A 364 27.40 13.26 5.04
N LEU A 365 27.90 12.97 3.84
CA LEU A 365 28.84 13.86 3.13
C LEU A 365 28.20 15.21 2.78
N ARG A 366 26.91 15.24 2.40
CA ARG A 366 26.19 16.49 2.07
C ARG A 366 25.82 17.30 3.30
N ARG A 367 25.36 16.64 4.36
CA ARG A 367 24.73 17.30 5.53
C ARG A 367 25.67 17.53 6.72
N THR A 368 26.91 17.03 6.66
CA THR A 368 27.84 17.12 7.78
C THR A 368 29.25 17.54 7.35
N SER A 369 30.05 17.98 8.31
CA SER A 369 31.49 18.25 8.13
C SER A 369 32.36 17.06 8.57
N LEU A 370 31.80 15.86 8.69
CA LEU A 370 32.56 14.67 9.07
C LEU A 370 33.62 14.34 8.01
N SER A 371 34.77 13.86 8.47
CA SER A 371 35.82 13.37 7.58
C SER A 371 35.39 12.07 6.90
N ALA A 372 35.95 11.79 5.73
CA ALA A 372 35.69 10.53 5.02
C ALA A 372 35.99 9.31 5.92
N THR A 373 37.00 9.39 6.79
CA THR A 373 37.34 8.36 7.80
C THR A 373 36.28 8.18 8.87
N ALA A 374 35.68 9.27 9.36
CA ALA A 374 34.57 9.19 10.30
C ALA A 374 33.32 8.59 9.65
N ILE A 375 33.04 8.97 8.39
CA ILE A 375 31.89 8.46 7.63
C ILE A 375 32.04 6.97 7.35
N THR A 376 33.19 6.50 6.87
CA THR A 376 33.48 5.07 6.64
C THR A 376 33.17 4.22 7.87
N ARG A 377 33.68 4.62 9.04
CA ARG A 377 33.40 3.91 10.31
C ARG A 377 31.92 3.95 10.65
N ARG A 378 31.26 5.09 10.47
CA ARG A 378 29.84 5.27 10.80
C ARG A 378 28.91 4.44 9.91
N VAL A 379 29.26 4.24 8.65
CA VAL A 379 28.49 3.41 7.71
C VAL A 379 28.87 1.92 7.78
N GLY A 380 29.70 1.51 8.74
CA GLY A 380 30.02 0.09 8.97
C GLY A 380 30.95 -0.52 7.91
N ILE A 381 31.74 0.28 7.21
CA ILE A 381 32.77 -0.21 6.29
C ILE A 381 34.12 -0.16 7.01
N GLN A 382 34.80 -1.30 7.11
CA GLN A 382 36.00 -1.42 7.94
C GLN A 382 37.21 -0.66 7.37
N ASP A 383 37.41 -0.70 6.05
CA ASP A 383 38.59 -0.11 5.39
C ASP A 383 38.24 1.15 4.59
N GLN A 384 38.98 2.23 4.86
CA GLN A 384 38.84 3.53 4.18
C GLN A 384 39.17 3.45 2.69
N SER A 385 40.18 2.67 2.32
CA SER A 385 40.60 2.54 0.94
C SER A 385 39.53 1.82 0.12
N ASN A 386 38.96 0.76 0.68
CA ASN A 386 37.84 0.01 0.13
C ASN A 386 36.59 0.88 0.02
N PHE A 387 36.23 1.64 1.07
CA PHE A 387 35.12 2.60 1.00
C PHE A 387 35.32 3.59 -0.16
N THR A 388 36.50 4.19 -0.27
CA THR A 388 36.78 5.18 -1.32
C THR A 388 36.67 4.57 -2.72
N LYS A 389 37.20 3.35 -2.92
CA LYS A 389 37.10 2.61 -4.19
C LYS A 389 35.64 2.31 -4.55
N ILE A 390 34.89 1.75 -3.62
CA ILE A 390 33.48 1.38 -3.83
C ILE A 390 32.64 2.65 -4.06
N PHE A 391 32.83 3.69 -3.26
CA PHE A 391 32.11 4.95 -3.36
C PHE A 391 32.37 5.62 -4.71
N LYS A 392 33.63 5.65 -5.17
CA LYS A 392 33.97 6.17 -6.50
C LYS A 392 33.40 5.34 -7.63
N ARG A 393 33.44 4.01 -7.50
CA ARG A 393 32.81 3.12 -8.48
C ARG A 393 31.30 3.39 -8.60
N TYR A 394 30.65 3.68 -7.48
CA TYR A 394 29.20 3.87 -7.42
C TYR A 394 28.75 5.29 -7.84
N THR A 395 29.45 6.33 -7.40
CA THR A 395 29.07 7.73 -7.61
C THR A 395 29.82 8.42 -8.75
N GLY A 396 30.87 7.79 -9.28
CA GLY A 396 31.83 8.40 -10.20
C GLY A 396 32.83 9.35 -9.53
N MET A 397 32.67 9.68 -8.24
CA MET A 397 33.47 10.66 -7.51
C MET A 397 34.05 10.05 -6.24
N THR A 398 35.22 10.49 -5.81
CA THR A 398 35.71 10.17 -4.46
C THR A 398 34.80 10.82 -3.41
N PRO A 399 34.75 10.30 -2.16
CA PRO A 399 33.98 10.92 -1.08
C PRO A 399 34.30 12.40 -0.88
N LYS A 400 35.57 12.78 -1.03
CA LYS A 400 36.03 14.17 -0.88
C LYS A 400 35.52 15.06 -2.02
N GLU A 401 35.65 14.61 -3.27
CA GLU A 401 35.10 15.34 -4.43
C GLU A 401 33.59 15.50 -4.31
N TYR A 402 32.88 14.44 -3.89
CA TYR A 402 31.45 14.46 -3.68
C TYR A 402 31.03 15.45 -2.58
N GLN A 403 31.72 15.45 -1.44
CA GLN A 403 31.50 16.45 -0.38
C GLN A 403 31.76 17.87 -0.87
N MET A 404 32.88 18.13 -1.56
CA MET A 404 33.17 19.47 -2.07
C MET A 404 32.11 19.97 -3.06
N ARG A 405 31.50 19.07 -3.83
CA ARG A 405 30.51 19.41 -4.85
C ARG A 405 29.11 19.65 -4.29
N TYR A 406 28.69 18.88 -3.27
CA TYR A 406 27.30 18.83 -2.83
C TYR A 406 27.09 19.18 -1.35
N LYS A 407 28.12 19.64 -0.64
CA LYS A 407 27.98 20.10 0.73
C LYS A 407 27.07 21.34 0.79
N GLN A 408 26.08 21.27 1.67
CA GLN A 408 25.12 22.35 1.91
C GLN A 408 25.68 23.41 2.86
#